data_AF-A0A8I6Y2C3-F1
#
_entry.id   AF-A0A8I6Y2C3-F1
#
_cell.length_a   1.000
_cell.length_b   1.000
_cell.length_c   1.000
_cell.angle_alpha   90.00
_cell.angle_beta   90.00
_cell.angle_gamma   90.00
#
_symmetry.space_group_name_H-M   'P 1'
#
loop_
_entity.id
_entity.type
_entity.pdbx_description
1 polymer ?
#
loop_
_entity_poly.entity_id
_entity_poly.type
_entity_poly.pdbx_seq_one_letter_code
_entity_poly.pdbx_strand_id
1 'polypeptide(L)'
;MSQSSPFFSIARAHAGAGGRAAAAALLLRCPAAQLPPTIHCFRLAKVSPAKTLNSHLALPRATLSSFANADDDGSSAKPDASGEQNGGSELSEMAKAFHISPRMAMSISVLIAFAALTVPLAMRSLLFHGTTKMKVLAYLTLLSGFYMAWNIGANDVANAMGTSVGSGALTLRQAVLTAAVLEFSGAFLMGTHVTSTMQKGILVTSVFQGNDSLLFAGLLSSLAAAGTWLQVASSYGWPVSTTHCIVGAMVGFGLVYGGVNAVFWSSLARVSSSWIISPLMGAAVSFLVYKCIRRFVYSAPNPGQAAAASAPIAVFTGVTAISFAAFPLSKTFSIAVLQALVCGAIGAVFVSRAIKKQLGDLLSSEAEKIAIADNTDVQQGGFDVAGPRGAQLQIVYGVFGYMQVLSACFMSFAHGGNDVSNAIGPLAAALSLLQGVASSAEIVIPTEVLAWGGFGIVAGLAMWGYRVIATIGKKITELTPTRGFAAEFAAASVVLFASKLGLPISATHTLVGAVMGVGFARGLNRVRAETVREIVVSWVVTIPVGALLSVVYTLILTKILKYFM
;
A
#
# COMPACT_ATOMS: atom_id res chain seq x y z
N MET A 1 21.36 -40.25 26.43
CA MET A 1 22.23 -41.14 25.63
C MET A 1 21.34 -42.20 24.96
N SER A 2 21.56 -42.44 23.66
CA SER A 2 20.90 -43.41 22.76
C SER A 2 19.44 -43.11 22.38
N GLN A 3 19.07 -42.63 21.18
CA GLN A 3 19.12 -43.30 19.84
C GLN A 3 18.49 -44.71 19.89
N SER A 4 17.57 -45.17 19.03
CA SER A 4 17.25 -44.88 17.63
C SER A 4 16.00 -45.68 17.20
N SER A 5 15.31 -45.25 16.14
CA SER A 5 14.48 -46.09 15.22
C SER A 5 15.38 -47.16 14.54
N PRO A 6 14.97 -48.17 13.69
CA PRO A 6 14.11 -48.06 12.47
C PRO A 6 13.47 -49.39 11.91
N PHE A 7 13.07 -49.37 10.61
CA PHE A 7 12.77 -50.45 9.61
C PHE A 7 11.30 -50.91 9.45
N PHE A 8 10.59 -50.79 8.31
CA PHE A 8 10.69 -51.07 6.84
C PHE A 8 10.26 -52.49 6.37
N SER A 9 9.12 -52.52 5.66
CA SER A 9 8.73 -53.30 4.46
C SER A 9 8.68 -54.85 4.45
N ILE A 10 7.54 -55.40 4.00
CA ILE A 10 7.43 -56.70 3.31
C ILE A 10 6.57 -56.56 2.04
N ALA A 11 7.27 -56.74 0.92
CA ALA A 11 7.06 -57.47 -0.34
C ALA A 11 5.69 -57.94 -0.87
N ARG A 12 5.73 -58.04 -2.20
CA ARG A 12 4.80 -58.34 -3.30
C ARG A 12 4.95 -59.82 -3.76
N ALA A 13 3.92 -60.41 -4.37
CA ALA A 13 4.03 -61.56 -5.32
C ALA A 13 2.83 -61.52 -6.29
N HIS A 14 3.03 -61.29 -7.60
CA HIS A 14 3.15 -62.26 -8.73
C HIS A 14 1.80 -62.89 -9.14
N ALA A 15 1.41 -63.15 -10.39
CA ALA A 15 1.91 -63.07 -11.77
C ALA A 15 0.66 -63.36 -12.68
N GLY A 16 0.57 -63.19 -13.99
CA GLY A 16 1.50 -62.83 -15.05
C GLY A 16 0.87 -63.04 -16.44
N ALA A 17 1.63 -62.62 -17.47
CA ALA A 17 1.61 -62.98 -18.90
C ALA A 17 0.34 -62.68 -19.73
N GLY A 18 0.42 -62.12 -20.94
CA GLY A 18 1.55 -61.71 -21.77
C GLY A 18 1.11 -61.55 -23.23
N GLY A 19 1.85 -60.76 -24.04
CA GLY A 19 1.80 -60.85 -25.51
C GLY A 19 1.73 -59.52 -26.27
N ARG A 20 2.67 -59.35 -27.21
CA ARG A 20 3.02 -58.14 -27.97
C ARG A 20 2.35 -58.09 -29.36
N ALA A 21 2.36 -56.87 -29.92
CA ALA A 21 2.74 -56.50 -31.30
C ALA A 21 1.65 -56.09 -32.33
N ALA A 22 1.84 -54.86 -32.82
CA ALA A 22 1.88 -54.43 -34.23
C ALA A 22 0.61 -54.26 -35.10
N ALA A 23 0.48 -53.01 -35.59
CA ALA A 23 0.29 -52.59 -36.98
C ALA A 23 -1.11 -52.54 -37.66
N ALA A 24 -1.34 -51.35 -38.24
CA ALA A 24 -1.91 -51.05 -39.55
C ALA A 24 -3.44 -51.16 -39.82
N ALA A 25 -4.00 -49.98 -40.10
CA ALA A 25 -4.90 -49.62 -41.20
C ALA A 25 -5.95 -50.62 -41.72
N LEU A 26 -7.22 -50.21 -41.72
CA LEU A 26 -8.04 -50.24 -42.95
C LEU A 26 -9.26 -49.30 -42.86
N LEU A 27 -9.48 -48.59 -43.97
CA LEU A 27 -10.62 -47.77 -44.35
C LEU A 27 -11.86 -48.62 -44.69
N LEU A 28 -13.05 -48.00 -44.69
CA LEU A 28 -14.17 -48.08 -45.68
C LEU A 28 -15.43 -47.40 -45.05
N ARG A 29 -15.81 -46.18 -45.46
CA ARG A 29 -16.78 -45.78 -46.53
C ARG A 29 -18.20 -45.41 -46.02
N CYS A 30 -18.48 -44.09 -46.00
CA CYS A 30 -19.63 -43.31 -46.57
C CYS A 30 -21.09 -43.81 -46.52
N PRO A 31 -22.15 -42.96 -46.71
CA PRO A 31 -22.14 -41.64 -47.38
C PRO A 31 -22.98 -40.49 -46.74
N ALA A 32 -22.85 -39.31 -47.38
CA ALA A 32 -23.50 -38.03 -47.15
C ALA A 32 -24.88 -37.88 -47.84
N ALA A 33 -25.69 -36.92 -47.36
CA ALA A 33 -26.79 -36.25 -48.09
C ALA A 33 -26.93 -34.82 -47.50
N GLN A 34 -26.51 -33.75 -48.20
CA GLN A 34 -27.27 -32.91 -49.16
C GLN A 34 -28.41 -32.05 -48.56
N LEU A 35 -28.12 -30.75 -48.45
CA LEU A 35 -28.96 -29.53 -48.32
C LEU A 35 -30.01 -29.40 -49.46
N PRO A 36 -31.07 -28.55 -49.39
CA PRO A 36 -30.96 -27.08 -49.57
C PRO A 36 -32.12 -26.23 -48.90
N PRO A 37 -32.49 -24.98 -49.30
CA PRO A 37 -32.30 -23.77 -48.49
C PRO A 37 -33.57 -22.86 -48.33
N THR A 38 -33.35 -21.64 -47.78
CA THR A 38 -34.17 -20.40 -47.84
C THR A 38 -35.40 -20.22 -46.93
N ILE A 39 -35.38 -19.15 -46.09
CA ILE A 39 -36.35 -18.02 -46.07
C ILE A 39 -35.76 -16.86 -45.23
N HIS A 40 -36.19 -15.65 -45.63
CA HIS A 40 -35.64 -14.31 -45.48
C HIS A 40 -35.90 -13.55 -44.17
N CYS A 41 -35.02 -12.55 -43.95
CA CYS A 41 -35.24 -11.18 -43.43
C CYS A 41 -35.93 -10.92 -42.08
N PHE A 42 -35.20 -10.23 -41.18
CA PHE A 42 -35.53 -8.84 -40.86
C PHE A 42 -34.25 -8.03 -40.57
N ARG A 43 -34.17 -6.85 -41.19
CA ARG A 43 -33.09 -5.86 -41.16
C ARG A 43 -33.72 -4.56 -40.66
N LEU A 44 -33.02 -3.79 -39.82
CA LEU A 44 -33.04 -2.31 -39.63
C LEU A 44 -32.55 -2.01 -38.19
N ALA A 45 -31.65 -1.07 -37.89
CA ALA A 45 -30.99 -0.05 -38.69
C ALA A 45 -29.63 0.33 -38.06
N LYS A 46 -28.66 0.61 -38.93
CA LYS A 46 -27.45 1.39 -38.62
C LYS A 46 -27.84 2.84 -38.38
N VAL A 47 -27.38 3.45 -37.29
CA VAL A 47 -27.25 4.91 -37.18
C VAL A 47 -25.75 5.22 -37.13
N SER A 48 -25.30 6.04 -38.08
CA SER A 48 -23.92 6.53 -38.24
C SER A 48 -23.64 7.65 -37.22
N PRO A 49 -22.37 7.88 -36.79
CA PRO A 49 -22.06 8.84 -35.74
C PRO A 49 -21.94 10.26 -36.30
N ALA A 50 -22.62 11.22 -35.67
CA ALA A 50 -22.36 12.64 -35.89
C ALA A 50 -21.15 13.09 -35.06
N LYS A 51 -20.22 13.74 -35.74
CA LYS A 51 -18.95 14.27 -35.25
C LYS A 51 -19.13 15.53 -34.39
N THR A 52 -18.42 15.53 -33.24
CA THR A 52 -17.68 16.63 -32.59
C THR A 52 -18.37 17.94 -32.17
N LEU A 53 -18.34 18.23 -30.87
CA LEU A 53 -17.57 19.37 -30.34
C LEU A 53 -17.17 19.19 -28.85
N ASN A 54 -15.86 19.30 -28.60
CA ASN A 54 -15.08 19.60 -27.38
C ASN A 54 -15.85 20.32 -26.23
N SER A 55 -15.60 20.16 -24.92
CA SER A 55 -14.38 19.79 -24.16
C SER A 55 -14.66 19.77 -22.62
N HIS A 56 -13.70 19.20 -21.87
CA HIS A 56 -13.41 19.42 -20.44
C HIS A 56 -14.31 18.80 -19.35
N LEU A 57 -14.03 17.53 -19.02
CA LEU A 57 -13.71 16.97 -17.68
C LEU A 57 -13.98 15.45 -17.71
N ALA A 58 -12.97 14.66 -18.08
CA ALA A 58 -13.05 13.20 -18.00
C ALA A 58 -12.66 12.76 -16.58
N LEU A 59 -13.66 12.63 -15.70
CA LEU A 59 -13.54 11.84 -14.47
C LEU A 59 -13.61 10.34 -14.82
N PRO A 60 -12.90 9.47 -14.08
CA PRO A 60 -12.74 8.07 -14.45
C PRO A 60 -14.08 7.32 -14.32
N ARG A 61 -14.62 6.85 -15.45
CA ARG A 61 -15.66 5.82 -15.47
C ARG A 61 -14.98 4.47 -15.24
N ALA A 62 -15.21 3.85 -14.09
CA ALA A 62 -15.01 2.42 -13.95
C ALA A 62 -16.08 1.75 -14.84
N THR A 63 -15.70 1.37 -16.05
CA THR A 63 -16.60 0.71 -16.99
C THR A 63 -16.86 -0.72 -16.51
N LEU A 64 -18.13 -1.07 -16.34
CA LEU A 64 -18.62 -2.42 -16.00
C LEU A 64 -18.00 -3.54 -16.86
N SER A 65 -17.50 -3.22 -18.07
CA SER A 65 -16.81 -4.15 -18.97
C SER A 65 -15.46 -4.68 -18.44
N SER A 66 -14.82 -3.98 -17.48
CA SER A 66 -13.56 -4.45 -16.88
C SER A 66 -13.73 -5.76 -16.11
N PHE A 67 -14.95 -6.01 -15.60
CA PHE A 67 -15.27 -7.20 -14.81
C PHE A 67 -15.80 -8.39 -15.63
N ALA A 68 -16.00 -8.21 -16.94
CA ALA A 68 -16.54 -9.25 -17.83
C ALA A 68 -15.44 -10.05 -18.55
N ASN A 69 -14.20 -9.55 -18.61
CA ASN A 69 -13.10 -10.16 -19.37
C ASN A 69 -12.02 -10.83 -18.50
N ALA A 70 -12.33 -11.15 -17.23
CA ALA A 70 -11.33 -11.69 -16.30
C ALA A 70 -11.00 -13.19 -16.51
N ASP A 71 -11.62 -13.86 -17.50
CA ASP A 71 -11.50 -15.31 -17.67
C ASP A 71 -10.76 -15.77 -18.95
N ASP A 72 -10.16 -14.87 -19.76
CA ASP A 72 -9.60 -15.30 -21.06
C ASP A 72 -8.29 -14.61 -21.49
N ASP A 73 -7.27 -14.60 -20.63
CA ASP A 73 -5.90 -14.28 -21.05
C ASP A 73 -4.88 -15.27 -20.44
N GLY A 74 -5.00 -16.52 -20.88
CA GLY A 74 -3.95 -17.53 -20.77
C GLY A 74 -3.15 -17.61 -22.07
N SER A 75 -2.14 -16.76 -22.26
CA SER A 75 -1.06 -17.05 -23.21
C SER A 75 0.31 -16.82 -22.59
N SER A 76 1.04 -17.92 -22.48
CA SER A 76 2.40 -18.03 -22.00
C SER A 76 3.39 -17.45 -23.01
N ALA A 77 4.09 -16.38 -22.66
CA ALA A 77 5.30 -15.95 -23.37
C ALA A 77 6.54 -16.46 -22.62
N LYS A 78 7.33 -17.32 -23.28
CA LYS A 78 8.64 -17.79 -22.82
C LYS A 78 9.64 -16.62 -22.73
N PRO A 79 10.64 -16.65 -21.84
CA PRO A 79 11.67 -15.62 -21.80
C PRO A 79 12.75 -15.94 -22.85
N ASP A 80 12.94 -15.03 -23.80
CA ASP A 80 14.13 -15.03 -24.65
C ASP A 80 15.31 -14.46 -23.87
N ALA A 81 16.38 -15.25 -23.84
CA ALA A 81 17.66 -14.91 -23.27
C ALA A 81 18.54 -14.23 -24.33
N SER A 82 18.82 -12.94 -24.15
CA SER A 82 20.01 -12.29 -24.72
C SER A 82 20.31 -11.02 -23.92
N GLY A 83 21.43 -11.05 -23.20
CA GLY A 83 21.92 -9.91 -22.44
C GLY A 83 22.55 -8.86 -23.34
N GLU A 84 22.22 -7.60 -23.12
CA GLU A 84 23.04 -6.45 -23.54
C GLU A 84 22.71 -5.20 -22.69
N GLN A 85 23.76 -4.69 -22.04
CA GLN A 85 24.02 -3.34 -21.47
C GLN A 85 23.00 -2.66 -20.52
N ASN A 86 23.46 -2.49 -19.28
CA ASN A 86 22.68 -2.39 -18.04
C ASN A 86 22.33 -0.96 -17.57
N GLY A 87 21.94 -0.07 -18.48
CA GLY A 87 21.50 1.30 -18.14
C GLY A 87 20.23 1.77 -18.84
N GLY A 88 19.86 1.15 -19.97
CA GLY A 88 18.63 1.44 -20.71
C GLY A 88 17.42 0.60 -20.29
N SER A 89 17.61 -0.43 -19.46
CA SER A 89 16.57 -1.39 -19.07
C SER A 89 15.58 -0.80 -18.06
N GLU A 90 16.04 -0.12 -17.01
CA GLU A 90 15.15 0.37 -15.94
C GLU A 90 14.23 1.50 -16.38
N LEU A 91 14.75 2.47 -17.14
CA LEU A 91 13.92 3.55 -17.72
C LEU A 91 12.93 3.00 -18.74
N SER A 92 13.29 1.93 -19.45
CA SER A 92 12.40 1.19 -20.35
C SER A 92 11.31 0.46 -19.57
N GLU A 93 11.61 -0.12 -18.40
CA GLU A 93 10.63 -0.76 -17.52
C GLU A 93 9.64 0.24 -16.92
N MET A 94 10.12 1.38 -16.42
CA MET A 94 9.25 2.46 -15.93
C MET A 94 8.32 2.97 -17.03
N ALA A 95 8.86 3.19 -18.23
CA ALA A 95 8.10 3.65 -19.38
C ALA A 95 6.99 2.64 -19.78
N LYS A 96 7.33 1.35 -19.80
CA LYS A 96 6.38 0.26 -20.06
C LYS A 96 5.29 0.21 -18.98
N ALA A 97 5.67 0.26 -17.70
CA ALA A 97 4.75 0.16 -16.57
C ALA A 97 3.71 1.29 -16.56
N PHE A 98 4.12 2.51 -16.88
CA PHE A 98 3.22 3.67 -16.89
C PHE A 98 2.58 3.98 -18.24
N HIS A 99 2.87 3.19 -19.29
CA HIS A 99 2.48 3.46 -20.67
C HIS A 99 2.86 4.87 -21.13
N ILE A 100 4.09 5.29 -20.85
CA ILE A 100 4.67 6.58 -21.26
C ILE A 100 5.90 6.35 -22.15
N SER A 101 6.37 7.40 -22.84
CA SER A 101 7.59 7.28 -23.63
C SER A 101 8.84 7.21 -22.73
N PRO A 102 9.91 6.47 -23.12
CA PRO A 102 11.16 6.45 -22.37
C PRO A 102 11.78 7.83 -22.16
N ARG A 103 11.56 8.76 -23.10
CA ARG A 103 11.99 10.17 -22.97
C ARG A 103 11.25 10.88 -21.83
N MET A 104 9.93 10.70 -21.73
CA MET A 104 9.14 11.28 -20.64
C MET A 104 9.54 10.68 -19.28
N ALA A 105 9.77 9.36 -19.24
CA ALA A 105 10.28 8.67 -18.06
C ALA A 105 11.63 9.27 -17.61
N MET A 106 12.58 9.43 -18.53
CA MET A 106 13.87 10.06 -18.25
C MET A 106 13.72 11.51 -17.78
N SER A 107 12.88 12.32 -18.43
CA SER A 107 12.64 13.71 -18.02
C SER A 107 12.10 13.82 -16.59
N ILE A 108 11.16 12.94 -16.20
CA ILE A 108 10.63 12.89 -14.84
C ILE A 108 11.75 12.57 -13.84
N SER A 109 12.55 11.53 -14.11
CA SER A 109 13.65 11.14 -13.23
C SER A 109 14.71 12.25 -13.10
N VAL A 110 15.05 12.93 -14.20
CA VAL A 110 16.01 14.05 -14.20
C VAL A 110 15.46 15.24 -13.42
N LEU A 111 14.18 15.58 -13.58
CA LEU A 111 13.55 16.68 -12.83
C LEU A 111 13.50 16.37 -11.33
N ILE A 112 13.18 15.14 -10.95
CA ILE A 112 13.20 14.69 -9.56
C ILE A 112 14.62 14.76 -9.00
N ALA A 113 15.63 14.27 -9.72
CA ALA A 113 17.02 14.33 -9.28
C ALA A 113 17.52 15.78 -9.16
N PHE A 114 17.15 16.65 -10.10
CA PHE A 114 17.48 18.07 -10.04
C PHE A 114 16.83 18.73 -8.82
N ALA A 115 15.55 18.49 -8.58
CA ALA A 115 14.86 18.98 -7.39
C ALA A 115 15.47 18.41 -6.10
N ALA A 116 15.83 17.11 -6.09
CA ALA A 116 16.48 16.43 -4.97
C ALA A 116 17.79 17.15 -4.53
N LEU A 117 18.56 17.65 -5.51
CA LEU A 117 19.84 18.32 -5.28
C LEU A 117 19.71 19.83 -5.03
N THR A 118 18.70 20.50 -5.60
CA THR A 118 18.61 21.97 -5.56
C THR A 118 17.68 22.51 -4.48
N VAL A 119 16.56 21.83 -4.20
CA VAL A 119 15.59 22.28 -3.20
C VAL A 119 16.19 22.38 -1.80
N PRO A 120 17.03 21.44 -1.32
CA PRO A 120 17.66 21.57 -0.01
C PRO A 120 18.47 22.85 0.12
N LEU A 121 19.16 23.29 -0.94
CA LEU A 121 19.93 24.55 -0.95
C LEU A 121 19.04 25.79 -0.81
N ALA A 122 17.77 25.70 -1.20
CA ALA A 122 16.79 26.76 -1.08
C ALA A 122 16.05 26.78 0.28
N MET A 123 16.17 25.74 1.11
CA MET A 123 15.54 25.64 2.44
C MET A 123 16.25 26.57 3.44
N ARG A 124 15.96 27.87 3.34
CA ARG A 124 16.69 28.94 4.05
C ARG A 124 16.55 28.85 5.57
N SER A 125 15.44 28.30 6.06
CA SER A 125 15.17 28.14 7.50
C SER A 125 16.22 27.29 8.22
N LEU A 126 16.88 26.37 7.49
CA LEU A 126 17.80 25.37 8.04
C LEU A 126 19.29 25.64 7.75
N LEU A 127 19.59 26.38 6.67
CA LEU A 127 20.96 26.53 6.16
C LEU A 127 21.63 27.87 6.46
N PHE A 128 20.93 28.87 7.03
CA PHE A 128 21.49 30.23 7.11
C PHE A 128 22.28 30.57 8.39
N HIS A 129 22.05 29.87 9.51
CA HIS A 129 22.63 30.23 10.81
C HIS A 129 23.81 29.34 11.24
N GLY A 130 24.85 29.23 10.42
CA GLY A 130 26.05 28.49 10.83
C GLY A 130 27.23 28.53 9.86
N THR A 131 28.32 27.87 10.26
CA THR A 131 29.57 27.78 9.48
C THR A 131 29.36 27.03 8.17
N THR A 132 30.25 27.22 7.18
CA THR A 132 30.23 26.47 5.91
C THR A 132 30.17 24.96 6.14
N LYS A 133 30.90 24.45 7.15
CA LYS A 133 30.85 23.04 7.55
C LYS A 133 29.44 22.61 7.95
N MET A 134 28.76 23.39 8.79
CA MET A 134 27.40 23.10 9.25
C MET A 134 26.40 23.07 8.09
N LYS A 135 26.55 23.98 7.12
CA LYS A 135 25.71 24.01 5.91
C LYS A 135 25.87 22.75 5.06
N VAL A 136 27.11 22.29 4.88
CA VAL A 136 27.41 21.05 4.14
C VAL A 136 26.81 19.84 4.87
N LEU A 137 26.98 19.74 6.19
CA LEU A 137 26.42 18.63 6.98
C LEU A 137 24.89 18.62 6.98
N ALA A 138 24.25 19.78 7.10
CA ALA A 138 22.79 19.91 7.00
C ALA A 138 22.28 19.50 5.61
N TYR A 139 22.97 19.91 4.55
CA TYR A 139 22.65 19.50 3.18
C TYR A 139 22.74 17.97 3.00
N LEU A 140 23.83 17.33 3.46
CA LEU A 140 23.98 15.87 3.43
C LEU A 140 22.91 15.15 4.26
N THR A 141 22.50 15.75 5.38
CA THR A 141 21.42 15.22 6.22
C THR A 141 20.09 15.24 5.47
N LEU A 142 19.77 16.34 4.80
CA LEU A 142 18.57 16.48 3.97
C LEU A 142 18.56 15.47 2.81
N LEU A 143 19.70 15.25 2.15
CA LEU A 143 19.83 14.23 1.10
C LEU A 143 19.65 12.80 1.65
N SER A 144 20.20 12.51 2.84
CA SER A 144 20.06 11.19 3.48
C SER A 144 18.60 10.88 3.84
N GLY A 145 17.88 11.86 4.39
CA GLY A 145 16.45 11.67 4.65
C GLY A 145 15.60 11.65 3.39
N PHE A 146 15.98 12.38 2.33
CA PHE A 146 15.35 12.23 1.01
C PHE A 146 15.53 10.82 0.48
N TYR A 147 16.74 10.26 0.56
CA TYR A 147 17.02 8.89 0.12
C TYR A 147 16.18 7.85 0.87
N MET A 148 16.04 8.01 2.19
CA MET A 148 15.14 7.16 2.97
C MET A 148 13.67 7.35 2.55
N ALA A 149 13.18 8.58 2.45
CA ALA A 149 11.81 8.88 2.06
C ALA A 149 11.47 8.38 0.64
N TRP A 150 12.42 8.50 -0.28
CA TRP A 150 12.33 7.94 -1.62
C TRP A 150 12.16 6.41 -1.58
N ASN A 151 12.92 5.72 -0.74
CA ASN A 151 12.78 4.28 -0.59
C ASN A 151 11.48 3.86 0.11
N ILE A 152 10.95 4.67 1.03
CA ILE A 152 9.61 4.47 1.61
C ILE A 152 8.56 4.50 0.50
N GLY A 153 8.58 5.53 -0.35
CA GLY A 153 7.65 5.64 -1.46
C GLY A 153 7.75 4.52 -2.48
N ALA A 154 8.97 4.03 -2.74
CA ALA A 154 9.21 2.92 -3.66
C ALA A 154 8.68 1.57 -3.12
N ASN A 155 8.79 1.32 -1.82
CA ASN A 155 8.35 0.05 -1.23
C ASN A 155 6.88 0.06 -0.80
N ASP A 156 6.49 1.07 -0.03
CA ASP A 156 5.29 0.98 0.80
C ASP A 156 4.01 1.51 0.13
N VAL A 157 4.10 2.18 -1.02
CA VAL A 157 2.90 2.57 -1.79
C VAL A 157 2.03 1.36 -2.16
N ALA A 158 2.64 0.20 -2.34
CA ALA A 158 1.92 -1.03 -2.61
C ALA A 158 0.94 -1.39 -1.48
N ASN A 159 1.17 -0.91 -0.25
CA ASN A 159 0.25 -1.05 0.86
C ASN A 159 -1.02 -0.19 0.71
N ALA A 160 -0.93 0.97 0.06
CA ALA A 160 -2.08 1.85 -0.14
C ALA A 160 -2.85 1.56 -1.43
N MET A 161 -2.13 1.15 -2.49
CA MET A 161 -2.69 1.07 -3.85
C MET A 161 -2.67 -0.34 -4.45
N GLY A 162 -1.92 -1.29 -3.87
CA GLY A 162 -1.73 -2.62 -4.43
C GLY A 162 -3.03 -3.41 -4.55
N THR A 163 -3.93 -3.27 -3.58
CA THR A 163 -5.26 -3.88 -3.57
C THR A 163 -6.20 -3.27 -4.62
N SER A 164 -6.13 -1.96 -4.84
CA SER A 164 -6.92 -1.24 -5.86
C SER A 164 -6.46 -1.48 -7.29
N VAL A 165 -5.15 -1.65 -7.50
CA VAL A 165 -4.61 -2.10 -8.79
C VAL A 165 -4.90 -3.58 -9.01
N GLY A 166 -4.73 -4.41 -7.97
CA GLY A 166 -4.97 -5.85 -8.03
C GLY A 166 -6.43 -6.24 -8.29
N SER A 167 -7.40 -5.45 -7.81
CA SER A 167 -8.83 -5.66 -8.08
C SER A 167 -9.31 -5.10 -9.42
N GLY A 168 -8.43 -4.39 -10.15
CA GLY A 168 -8.77 -3.69 -11.40
C GLY A 168 -9.56 -2.39 -11.21
N ALA A 169 -9.68 -1.87 -9.98
CA ALA A 169 -10.37 -0.61 -9.71
C ALA A 169 -9.57 0.62 -10.21
N LEU A 170 -8.24 0.55 -10.16
CA LEU A 170 -7.34 1.58 -10.68
C LEU A 170 -6.30 0.97 -11.62
N THR A 171 -5.97 1.71 -12.68
CA THR A 171 -4.73 1.44 -13.42
C THR A 171 -3.51 1.86 -12.57
N LEU A 172 -2.36 1.26 -12.83
CA LEU A 172 -1.11 1.61 -12.14
C LEU A 172 -0.80 3.12 -12.20
N ARG A 173 -1.01 3.75 -13.37
CA ARG A 173 -0.79 5.19 -13.55
C ARG A 173 -1.74 6.04 -12.70
N GLN A 174 -3.03 5.67 -12.64
CA GLN A 174 -4.00 6.37 -11.80
C GLN A 174 -3.66 6.22 -10.32
N ALA A 175 -3.32 5.00 -9.89
CA ALA A 175 -2.90 4.72 -8.52
C ALA A 175 -1.71 5.58 -8.11
N VAL A 176 -0.67 5.69 -8.96
CA VAL A 176 0.50 6.51 -8.66
C VAL A 176 0.18 8.00 -8.58
N LEU A 177 -0.62 8.53 -9.51
CA LEU A 177 -0.99 9.96 -9.48
C LEU A 177 -1.86 10.31 -8.27
N THR A 178 -2.79 9.43 -7.91
CA THR A 178 -3.64 9.62 -6.72
C THR A 178 -2.82 9.51 -5.43
N ALA A 179 -1.97 8.49 -5.31
CA ALA A 179 -1.08 8.34 -4.17
C ALA A 179 -0.14 9.52 -4.02
N ALA A 180 0.42 10.06 -5.11
CA ALA A 180 1.31 11.22 -5.06
C ALA A 180 0.70 12.40 -4.30
N VAL A 181 -0.56 12.74 -4.60
CA VAL A 181 -1.23 13.86 -3.93
C VAL A 181 -1.53 13.53 -2.47
N LEU A 182 -2.02 12.33 -2.19
CA LEU A 182 -2.53 12.00 -0.85
C LEU A 182 -1.44 11.59 0.14
N GLU A 183 -0.40 10.88 -0.30
CA GLU A 183 0.79 10.59 0.51
C GLU A 183 1.47 11.90 0.92
N PHE A 184 1.67 12.83 -0.03
CA PHE A 184 2.21 14.16 0.28
C PHE A 184 1.32 14.92 1.27
N SER A 185 0.00 14.94 1.03
CA SER A 185 -0.95 15.64 1.89
C SER A 185 -0.96 15.05 3.31
N GLY A 186 -0.92 13.71 3.44
CA GLY A 186 -0.84 13.01 4.71
C GLY A 186 0.46 13.33 5.45
N ALA A 187 1.59 13.22 4.75
CA ALA A 187 2.91 13.53 5.29
C ALA A 187 3.01 14.97 5.80
N PHE A 188 2.49 15.93 5.02
CA PHE A 188 2.54 17.36 5.35
C PHE A 188 1.59 17.74 6.50
N LEU A 189 0.36 17.22 6.50
CA LEU A 189 -0.68 17.63 7.46
C LEU A 189 -0.65 16.85 8.78
N MET A 190 -0.23 15.58 8.77
CA MET A 190 -0.32 14.69 9.93
C MET A 190 1.03 14.16 10.42
N GLY A 191 2.10 14.34 9.64
CA GLY A 191 3.42 13.75 9.91
C GLY A 191 4.08 14.17 11.23
N THR A 192 3.73 15.34 11.79
CA THR A 192 4.36 15.90 13.00
C THR A 192 4.27 14.98 14.22
N HIS A 193 3.09 14.38 14.46
CA HIS A 193 2.81 13.62 15.69
C HIS A 193 3.72 12.39 15.84
N VAL A 194 3.83 11.58 14.79
CA VAL A 194 4.66 10.36 14.81
C VAL A 194 6.15 10.70 14.70
N THR A 195 6.48 11.75 13.94
CA THR A 195 7.87 12.20 13.78
C THR A 195 8.50 12.59 15.11
N SER A 196 7.76 13.29 15.98
CA SER A 196 8.24 13.64 17.34
C SER A 196 8.60 12.40 18.16
N THR A 197 7.81 11.33 18.05
CA THR A 197 8.08 10.05 18.71
C THR A 197 9.31 9.37 18.12
N MET A 198 9.49 9.37 16.79
CA MET A 198 10.67 8.77 16.15
C MET A 198 11.96 9.55 16.45
N GLN A 199 11.87 10.87 16.56
CA GLN A 199 13.01 11.75 16.85
C GLN A 199 13.58 11.52 18.26
N LYS A 200 12.72 11.44 19.28
CA LYS A 200 13.13 11.38 20.70
C LYS A 200 13.01 10.00 21.33
N GLY A 201 12.26 9.10 20.70
CA GLY A 201 11.76 7.90 21.36
C GLY A 201 12.67 6.68 21.29
N ILE A 202 13.70 6.64 20.43
CA ILE A 202 14.47 5.40 20.21
C ILE A 202 15.85 5.44 20.89
N LEU A 203 16.59 6.52 20.69
CA LEU A 203 17.96 6.66 21.21
C LEU A 203 18.02 7.66 22.35
N VAL A 204 18.75 7.30 23.40
CA VAL A 204 19.04 8.17 24.54
C VAL A 204 20.20 9.10 24.16
N THR A 205 19.88 10.32 23.72
CA THR A 205 20.90 11.27 23.26
C THR A 205 21.91 11.67 24.34
N SER A 206 21.52 11.62 25.63
CA SER A 206 22.40 11.97 26.74
C SER A 206 23.59 11.02 26.91
N VAL A 207 23.48 9.76 26.46
CA VAL A 207 24.60 8.79 26.52
C VAL A 207 25.73 9.19 25.58
N PHE A 208 25.43 9.97 24.54
CA PHE A 208 26.41 10.45 23.57
C PHE A 208 26.89 11.88 23.86
N GLN A 209 26.58 12.44 25.04
CA GLN A 209 27.07 13.76 25.43
C GLN A 209 28.60 13.83 25.35
N GLY A 210 29.11 14.86 24.65
CA GLY A 210 30.54 15.02 24.39
C GLY A 210 31.02 14.26 23.15
N ASN A 211 30.16 13.50 22.47
CA ASN A 211 30.45 12.85 21.20
C ASN A 211 29.28 12.98 20.20
N ASP A 212 28.79 14.20 20.03
CA ASP A 212 27.67 14.53 19.13
C ASP A 212 27.96 14.13 17.67
N SER A 213 29.24 14.14 17.26
CA SER A 213 29.69 13.65 15.96
C SER A 213 29.37 12.17 15.73
N LEU A 214 29.51 11.32 16.76
CA LEU A 214 29.19 9.90 16.67
C LEU A 214 27.67 9.68 16.58
N LEU A 215 26.89 10.40 17.39
CA LEU A 215 25.43 10.33 17.33
C LEU A 215 24.90 10.82 15.98
N PHE A 216 25.44 11.93 15.48
CA PHE A 216 25.12 12.44 14.15
C PHE A 216 25.44 11.41 13.06
N ALA A 217 26.64 10.81 13.10
CA ALA A 217 27.02 9.75 12.17
C ALA A 217 26.08 8.54 12.25
N GLY A 218 25.68 8.13 13.46
CA GLY A 218 24.75 7.02 13.68
C GLY A 218 23.36 7.25 13.11
N LEU A 219 22.83 8.48 13.24
CA LEU A 219 21.53 8.84 12.70
C LEU A 219 21.54 8.85 11.15
N LEU A 220 22.56 9.43 10.53
CA LEU A 220 22.72 9.40 9.07
C LEU A 220 22.94 7.96 8.57
N SER A 221 23.74 7.17 9.29
CA SER A 221 23.99 5.77 8.97
C SER A 221 22.73 4.92 9.08
N SER A 222 21.85 5.22 10.05
CA SER A 222 20.57 4.54 10.20
C SER A 222 19.63 4.84 9.03
N LEU A 223 19.55 6.09 8.58
CA LEU A 223 18.79 6.48 7.38
C LEU A 223 19.33 5.81 6.13
N ALA A 224 20.64 5.81 5.94
CA ALA A 224 21.30 5.17 4.80
C ALA A 224 21.07 3.65 4.81
N ALA A 225 21.25 3.00 5.96
CA ALA A 225 21.07 1.55 6.12
C ALA A 225 19.64 1.12 5.82
N ALA A 226 18.66 1.81 6.40
CA ALA A 226 17.25 1.52 6.15
C ALA A 226 16.88 1.78 4.68
N GLY A 227 17.33 2.90 4.10
CA GLY A 227 17.13 3.21 2.69
C GLY A 227 17.73 2.14 1.77
N THR A 228 18.95 1.67 2.04
CA THR A 228 19.61 0.62 1.24
C THR A 228 18.87 -0.71 1.31
N TRP A 229 18.41 -1.15 2.49
CA TRP A 229 17.64 -2.38 2.58
C TRP A 229 16.30 -2.28 1.85
N LEU A 230 15.60 -1.15 1.97
CA LEU A 230 14.35 -0.89 1.26
C LEU A 230 14.55 -0.83 -0.26
N GLN A 231 15.66 -0.27 -0.72
CA GLN A 231 16.04 -0.25 -2.13
C GLN A 231 16.17 -1.69 -2.66
N VAL A 232 16.91 -2.53 -1.94
CA VAL A 232 17.11 -3.94 -2.27
C VAL A 232 15.77 -4.70 -2.25
N ALA A 233 14.96 -4.52 -1.22
CA ALA A 233 13.65 -5.15 -1.16
C ALA A 233 12.75 -4.72 -2.33
N SER A 234 12.74 -3.43 -2.67
CA SER A 234 11.91 -2.88 -3.75
C SER A 234 12.35 -3.36 -5.13
N SER A 235 13.65 -3.55 -5.38
CA SER A 235 14.14 -4.08 -6.65
C SER A 235 13.69 -5.51 -6.89
N TYR A 236 13.60 -6.32 -5.83
CA TYR A 236 13.03 -7.67 -5.87
C TYR A 236 11.50 -7.71 -5.75
N GLY A 237 10.83 -6.55 -5.61
CA GLY A 237 9.38 -6.47 -5.45
C GLY A 237 8.88 -6.98 -4.10
N TRP A 238 9.75 -7.05 -3.08
CA TRP A 238 9.40 -7.56 -1.75
C TRP A 238 8.77 -6.47 -0.89
N PRO A 239 7.54 -6.68 -0.39
CA PRO A 239 6.96 -5.80 0.60
C PRO A 239 7.64 -6.05 1.95
N VAL A 240 8.35 -5.05 2.44
CA VAL A 240 8.98 -5.08 3.76
C VAL A 240 8.37 -3.98 4.63
N SER A 241 8.86 -3.86 5.86
CA SER A 241 8.39 -2.84 6.78
C SER A 241 9.48 -1.79 6.99
N THR A 242 9.22 -0.59 6.51
CA THR A 242 10.09 0.58 6.67
C THR A 242 10.34 0.90 8.14
N THR A 243 9.29 0.92 8.97
CA THR A 243 9.38 1.18 10.42
C THR A 243 10.26 0.16 11.14
N HIS A 244 10.15 -1.13 10.83
CA HIS A 244 11.05 -2.14 11.43
C HIS A 244 12.50 -1.91 11.06
N CYS A 245 12.74 -1.57 9.80
CA CYS A 245 14.09 -1.39 9.29
C CYS A 245 14.79 -0.19 9.96
N ILE A 246 14.12 0.96 10.04
CA ILE A 246 14.72 2.15 10.65
C ILE A 246 14.86 2.03 12.16
N VAL A 247 13.87 1.46 12.87
CA VAL A 247 13.97 1.22 14.30
C VAL A 247 15.10 0.22 14.59
N GLY A 248 15.20 -0.85 13.81
CA GLY A 248 16.30 -1.81 13.89
C GLY A 248 17.67 -1.17 13.64
N ALA A 249 17.77 -0.31 12.62
CA ALA A 249 18.98 0.43 12.29
C ALA A 249 19.44 1.37 13.43
N MET A 250 18.51 2.12 14.03
CA MET A 250 18.80 2.99 15.16
C MET A 250 19.19 2.19 16.41
N VAL A 251 18.45 1.14 16.74
CA VAL A 251 18.75 0.27 17.89
C VAL A 251 20.11 -0.42 17.72
N GLY A 252 20.42 -0.93 16.51
CA GLY A 252 21.71 -1.54 16.20
C GLY A 252 22.89 -0.59 16.43
N PHE A 253 22.78 0.64 15.92
CA PHE A 253 23.74 1.71 16.21
C PHE A 253 23.85 1.97 17.72
N GLY A 254 22.72 2.18 18.39
CA GLY A 254 22.68 2.50 19.83
C GLY A 254 23.36 1.44 20.68
N LEU A 255 23.05 0.17 20.44
CA LEU A 255 23.62 -0.95 21.20
C LEU A 255 25.13 -1.09 21.01
N VAL A 256 25.64 -0.93 19.78
CA VAL A 256 27.07 -1.11 19.50
C VAL A 256 27.91 0.07 20.00
N TYR A 257 27.43 1.30 19.81
CA TYR A 257 28.24 2.50 20.07
C TYR A 257 27.95 3.20 21.39
N GLY A 258 26.76 3.01 21.96
CA GLY A 258 26.37 3.58 23.26
C GLY A 258 26.01 2.53 24.31
N GLY A 259 26.03 1.24 23.96
CA GLY A 259 25.69 0.14 24.86
C GLY A 259 24.19 0.03 25.13
N VAL A 260 23.82 -0.86 26.05
CA VAL A 260 22.42 -1.18 26.41
C VAL A 260 21.65 0.06 26.88
N ASN A 261 22.32 1.03 27.52
CA ASN A 261 21.69 2.23 28.06
C ASN A 261 21.41 3.32 27.00
N ALA A 262 21.93 3.18 25.78
CA ALA A 262 21.71 4.13 24.69
C ALA A 262 20.35 3.97 24.01
N VAL A 263 19.54 2.97 24.41
CA VAL A 263 18.22 2.69 23.84
C VAL A 263 17.14 2.97 24.89
N PHE A 264 16.10 3.71 24.49
CA PHE A 264 14.92 3.90 25.33
C PHE A 264 14.04 2.64 25.32
N TRP A 265 14.34 1.68 26.20
CA TRP A 265 13.64 0.39 26.26
C TRP A 265 12.12 0.50 26.46
N SER A 266 11.66 1.48 27.25
CA SER A 266 10.22 1.70 27.46
C SER A 266 9.51 2.16 26.19
N SER A 267 10.13 3.06 25.43
CA SER A 267 9.64 3.51 24.15
C SER A 267 9.75 2.42 23.09
N LEU A 268 10.88 1.69 23.01
CA LEU A 268 11.05 0.54 22.12
C LEU A 268 10.02 -0.56 22.41
N ALA A 269 9.70 -0.82 23.68
CA ALA A 269 8.63 -1.74 24.07
C ALA A 269 7.25 -1.26 23.57
N ARG A 270 6.97 0.04 23.67
CA ARG A 270 5.74 0.63 23.11
C ARG A 270 5.67 0.48 21.59
N VAL A 271 6.75 0.80 20.88
CA VAL A 271 6.84 0.65 19.42
C VAL A 271 6.71 -0.81 19.01
N SER A 272 7.46 -1.72 19.63
CA SER A 272 7.40 -3.15 19.31
C SER A 272 6.06 -3.80 19.65
N SER A 273 5.36 -3.34 20.70
CA SER A 273 3.99 -3.80 20.99
C SER A 273 3.03 -3.45 19.84
N SER A 274 3.24 -2.31 19.16
CA SER A 274 2.41 -1.88 18.04
C SER A 274 2.54 -2.83 16.85
N TRP A 275 3.69 -3.48 16.67
CA TRP A 275 3.96 -4.41 15.57
C TRP A 275 3.12 -5.69 15.64
N ILE A 276 2.62 -6.03 16.82
CA ILE A 276 1.70 -7.15 17.08
C ILE A 276 0.26 -6.64 17.14
N ILE A 277 0.02 -5.54 17.84
CA ILE A 277 -1.33 -5.02 18.06
C ILE A 277 -1.95 -4.51 16.76
N SER A 278 -1.18 -3.80 15.91
CA SER A 278 -1.73 -3.20 14.69
C SER A 278 -2.21 -4.21 13.64
N PRO A 279 -1.50 -5.32 13.30
CA PRO A 279 -2.06 -6.35 12.42
C PRO A 279 -3.29 -7.03 13.03
N LEU A 280 -3.33 -7.26 14.35
CA LEU A 280 -4.49 -7.85 15.01
C LEU A 280 -5.70 -6.92 14.98
N MET A 281 -5.50 -5.63 15.22
CA MET A 281 -6.55 -4.61 15.08
C MET A 281 -7.02 -4.50 13.63
N GLY A 282 -6.10 -4.48 12.66
CA GLY A 282 -6.44 -4.52 11.24
C GLY A 282 -7.30 -5.74 10.89
N ALA A 283 -6.91 -6.93 11.37
CA ALA A 283 -7.66 -8.16 11.19
C ALA A 283 -9.05 -8.09 11.83
N ALA A 284 -9.16 -7.59 13.06
CA ALA A 284 -10.42 -7.48 13.77
C ALA A 284 -11.37 -6.49 13.08
N VAL A 285 -10.91 -5.28 12.76
CA VAL A 285 -11.72 -4.23 12.12
C VAL A 285 -12.16 -4.68 10.72
N SER A 286 -11.25 -5.23 9.92
CA SER A 286 -11.59 -5.71 8.57
C SER A 286 -12.55 -6.90 8.59
N PHE A 287 -12.42 -7.82 9.54
CA PHE A 287 -13.36 -8.92 9.75
C PHE A 287 -14.75 -8.39 10.05
N LEU A 288 -14.87 -7.39 10.93
CA LEU A 288 -16.14 -6.74 11.27
C LEU A 288 -16.73 -6.01 10.07
N VAL A 289 -15.94 -5.17 9.38
CA VAL A 289 -16.38 -4.44 8.18
C VAL A 289 -16.87 -5.41 7.12
N TYR A 290 -16.12 -6.49 6.85
CA TYR A 290 -16.52 -7.48 5.86
C TYR A 290 -17.77 -8.27 6.28
N LYS A 291 -17.92 -8.60 7.57
CA LYS A 291 -19.16 -9.18 8.10
C LYS A 291 -20.35 -8.25 7.92
N CYS A 292 -20.19 -6.94 8.14
CA CYS A 292 -21.23 -5.96 7.88
C CYS A 292 -21.60 -5.93 6.39
N ILE A 293 -20.64 -5.96 5.47
CA ILE A 293 -20.91 -6.04 4.03
C ILE A 293 -21.69 -7.32 3.70
N ARG A 294 -21.27 -8.47 4.23
CA ARG A 294 -21.98 -9.75 4.03
C ARG A 294 -23.42 -9.70 4.53
N ARG A 295 -23.63 -9.14 5.73
CA ARG A 295 -24.93 -9.10 6.39
C ARG A 295 -25.89 -8.08 5.77
N PHE A 296 -25.42 -6.87 5.50
CA PHE A 296 -26.27 -5.75 5.09
C PHE A 296 -26.29 -5.50 3.58
N VAL A 297 -25.28 -5.95 2.84
CA VAL A 297 -25.24 -5.79 1.38
C VAL A 297 -25.57 -7.11 0.68
N TYR A 298 -24.81 -8.18 0.94
CA TYR A 298 -24.98 -9.43 0.19
C TYR A 298 -26.26 -10.18 0.53
N SER A 299 -26.77 -10.03 1.76
CA SER A 299 -28.01 -10.67 2.19
C SER A 299 -29.24 -9.78 2.01
N ALA A 300 -29.10 -8.60 1.39
CA ALA A 300 -30.21 -7.70 1.16
C ALA A 300 -31.09 -8.17 -0.01
N PRO A 301 -32.40 -7.89 0.00
CA PRO A 301 -33.27 -8.20 -1.15
C PRO A 301 -32.81 -7.51 -2.44
N ASN A 302 -32.26 -6.29 -2.31
CA ASN A 302 -31.63 -5.56 -3.40
C ASN A 302 -30.17 -5.21 -3.05
N PRO A 303 -29.20 -6.11 -3.32
CA PRO A 303 -27.80 -5.92 -2.99
C PRO A 303 -27.17 -4.69 -3.65
N GLY A 304 -27.58 -4.36 -4.87
CA GLY A 304 -27.07 -3.19 -5.59
C GLY A 304 -27.43 -1.87 -4.88
N GLN A 305 -28.68 -1.72 -4.48
CA GLN A 305 -29.13 -0.56 -3.72
C GLN A 305 -28.52 -0.52 -2.32
N ALA A 306 -28.41 -1.67 -1.65
CA ALA A 306 -27.75 -1.77 -0.35
C ALA A 306 -26.27 -1.37 -0.43
N ALA A 307 -25.56 -1.76 -1.49
CA ALA A 307 -24.19 -1.33 -1.74
C ALA A 307 -24.12 0.19 -1.92
N ALA A 308 -25.00 0.77 -2.73
CA ALA A 308 -25.07 2.22 -2.94
C ALA A 308 -25.37 2.99 -1.65
N ALA A 309 -26.23 2.45 -0.77
CA ALA A 309 -26.53 3.03 0.53
C ALA A 309 -25.36 2.95 1.53
N SER A 310 -24.46 1.98 1.37
CA SER A 310 -23.28 1.83 2.23
C SER A 310 -22.17 2.86 1.95
N ALA A 311 -22.09 3.37 0.71
CA ALA A 311 -21.03 4.28 0.29
C ALA A 311 -21.02 5.63 1.05
N PRO A 312 -22.14 6.34 1.25
CA PRO A 312 -22.17 7.56 2.08
C PRO A 312 -21.71 7.32 3.52
N ILE A 313 -21.97 6.15 4.10
CA ILE A 313 -21.57 5.81 5.47
C ILE A 313 -20.05 5.62 5.55
N ALA A 314 -19.47 4.93 4.58
CA ALA A 314 -18.02 4.77 4.48
C ALA A 314 -17.31 6.14 4.35
N VAL A 315 -17.83 7.00 3.49
CA VAL A 315 -17.28 8.35 3.25
C VAL A 315 -17.46 9.24 4.47
N PHE A 316 -18.62 9.21 5.11
CA PHE A 316 -18.85 9.90 6.38
C PHE A 316 -17.75 9.55 7.38
N THR A 317 -17.55 8.26 7.61
CA THR A 317 -16.60 7.75 8.60
C THR A 317 -15.16 8.14 8.23
N GLY A 318 -14.74 7.92 6.99
CA GLY A 318 -13.39 8.23 6.53
C GLY A 318 -13.08 9.73 6.55
N VAL A 319 -13.99 10.57 6.04
CA VAL A 319 -13.81 12.03 6.03
C VAL A 319 -13.82 12.59 7.45
N THR A 320 -14.74 12.14 8.33
CA THR A 320 -14.71 12.54 9.74
C THR A 320 -13.39 12.16 10.40
N ALA A 321 -12.90 10.94 10.19
CA ALA A 321 -11.65 10.49 10.77
C ALA A 321 -10.47 11.36 10.29
N ILE A 322 -10.33 11.58 8.98
CA ILE A 322 -9.28 12.44 8.42
C ILE A 322 -9.41 13.87 8.94
N SER A 323 -10.61 14.45 8.93
CA SER A 323 -10.86 15.82 9.39
C SER A 323 -10.44 16.00 10.85
N PHE A 324 -10.78 15.04 11.71
CA PHE A 324 -10.42 15.07 13.12
C PHE A 324 -8.91 14.84 13.36
N ALA A 325 -8.29 13.94 12.59
CA ALA A 325 -6.89 13.60 12.77
C ALA A 325 -5.95 14.69 12.25
N ALA A 326 -6.20 15.19 11.03
CA ALA A 326 -5.26 16.00 10.28
C ALA A 326 -5.41 17.52 10.49
N PHE A 327 -6.59 18.02 10.84
CA PHE A 327 -6.83 19.47 10.94
C PHE A 327 -7.01 19.90 12.40
N PRO A 328 -6.40 21.03 12.81
CA PRO A 328 -6.61 21.62 14.13
C PRO A 328 -7.97 22.37 14.17
N LEU A 329 -9.07 21.63 14.07
CA LEU A 329 -10.43 22.19 13.93
C LEU A 329 -10.82 23.11 15.09
N SER A 330 -10.52 22.70 16.32
CA SER A 330 -10.73 23.51 17.53
C SER A 330 -9.79 23.07 18.64
N LYS A 331 -9.49 23.99 19.58
CA LYS A 331 -8.76 23.69 20.81
C LYS A 331 -9.61 22.87 21.79
N THR A 332 -10.93 22.99 21.70
CA THR A 332 -11.87 22.23 22.54
C THR A 332 -12.22 20.92 21.86
N PHE A 333 -11.94 19.80 22.51
CA PHE A 333 -12.16 18.46 21.98
C PHE A 333 -13.59 18.28 21.42
N SER A 334 -14.63 18.61 22.19
CA SER A 334 -16.02 18.43 21.77
C SER A 334 -16.39 19.22 20.51
N ILE A 335 -15.86 20.44 20.37
CA ILE A 335 -16.10 21.29 19.19
C ILE A 335 -15.36 20.72 17.98
N ALA A 336 -14.13 20.24 18.17
CA ALA A 336 -13.35 19.60 17.11
C ALA A 336 -14.05 18.33 16.59
N VAL A 337 -14.60 17.50 17.48
CA VAL A 337 -15.39 16.32 17.08
C VAL A 337 -16.63 16.74 16.30
N LEU A 338 -17.37 17.75 16.76
CA LEU A 338 -18.55 18.24 16.05
C LEU A 338 -18.22 18.75 14.64
N GLN A 339 -17.17 19.56 14.50
CA GLN A 339 -16.72 20.06 13.21
C GLN A 339 -16.29 18.92 12.27
N ALA A 340 -15.60 17.90 12.78
CA ALA A 340 -15.21 16.72 12.00
C ALA A 340 -16.43 15.90 11.54
N LEU A 341 -17.45 15.76 12.40
CA LEU A 341 -18.72 15.11 12.05
C LEU A 341 -19.46 15.89 10.96
N VAL A 342 -19.45 17.23 11.03
CA VAL A 342 -20.04 18.09 9.98
C VAL A 342 -19.30 17.93 8.65
N CYS A 343 -17.96 17.92 8.65
CA CYS A 343 -17.17 17.64 7.44
C CYS A 343 -17.52 16.27 6.83
N GLY A 344 -17.64 15.23 7.67
CA GLY A 344 -18.07 13.91 7.24
C GLY A 344 -19.48 13.90 6.65
N ALA A 345 -20.42 14.59 7.28
CA ALA A 345 -21.80 14.70 6.79
C ALA A 345 -21.86 15.38 5.42
N ILE A 346 -21.09 16.44 5.21
CA ILE A 346 -20.96 17.13 3.91
C ILE A 346 -20.41 16.16 2.85
N GLY A 347 -19.34 15.43 3.17
CA GLY A 347 -18.76 14.42 2.27
C GLY A 347 -19.76 13.31 1.90
N ALA A 348 -20.51 12.81 2.89
CA ALA A 348 -21.53 11.80 2.71
C ALA A 348 -22.68 12.27 1.80
N VAL A 349 -23.15 13.52 1.99
CA VAL A 349 -24.18 14.13 1.13
C VAL A 349 -23.68 14.29 -0.30
N PHE A 350 -22.44 14.73 -0.49
CA PHE A 350 -21.84 14.88 -1.81
C PHE A 350 -21.77 13.54 -2.54
N VAL A 351 -21.27 12.49 -1.89
CA VAL A 351 -21.17 11.15 -2.48
C VAL A 351 -22.55 10.52 -2.71
N SER A 352 -23.51 10.71 -1.80
CA SER A 352 -24.89 10.28 -1.99
C SER A 352 -25.51 10.89 -3.25
N ARG A 353 -25.28 12.20 -3.48
CA ARG A 353 -25.73 12.89 -4.71
C ARG A 353 -25.02 12.37 -5.96
N ALA A 354 -23.70 12.14 -5.88
CA ALA A 354 -22.93 11.62 -7.00
C ALA A 354 -23.40 10.21 -7.42
N ILE A 355 -23.62 9.32 -6.45
CA ILE A 355 -24.11 7.95 -6.70
C ILE A 355 -25.51 7.97 -7.28
N LYS A 356 -26.43 8.76 -6.72
CA LYS A 356 -27.79 8.91 -7.28
C LYS A 356 -27.75 9.41 -8.73
N LYS A 357 -26.88 10.37 -9.04
CA LYS A 357 -26.75 10.92 -10.40
C LYS A 357 -26.13 9.92 -11.40
N GLN A 358 -25.17 9.11 -10.97
CA GLN A 358 -24.43 8.22 -11.88
C GLN A 358 -25.05 6.83 -12.03
N LEU A 359 -25.67 6.33 -10.96
CA LEU A 359 -26.14 4.95 -10.88
C LEU A 359 -27.63 4.85 -10.52
N GLY A 360 -28.32 5.99 -10.29
CA GLY A 360 -29.73 6.01 -9.87
C GLY A 360 -30.65 5.26 -10.83
N ASP A 361 -30.54 5.53 -12.13
CA ASP A 361 -31.39 4.91 -13.17
C ASP A 361 -31.11 3.40 -13.32
N LEU A 362 -29.85 2.99 -13.13
CA LEU A 362 -29.45 1.58 -13.16
C LEU A 362 -29.93 0.83 -11.92
N LEU A 363 -29.88 1.47 -10.75
CA LEU A 363 -30.35 0.90 -9.48
C LEU A 363 -31.87 0.80 -9.40
N SER A 364 -32.60 1.75 -10.01
CA SER A 364 -34.06 1.72 -10.04
C SER A 364 -34.58 0.71 -11.05
N SER A 365 -34.03 0.69 -12.27
CA SER A 365 -34.42 -0.27 -13.32
C SER A 365 -34.19 -1.73 -12.92
N GLU A 366 -33.07 -2.02 -12.25
CA GLU A 366 -32.80 -3.40 -11.81
C GLU A 366 -33.62 -3.78 -10.59
N ALA A 367 -33.93 -2.83 -9.69
CA ALA A 367 -34.85 -3.07 -8.58
C ALA A 367 -36.25 -3.46 -9.03
N GLU A 368 -36.73 -2.83 -10.10
CA GLU A 368 -38.02 -3.12 -10.70
C GLU A 368 -38.04 -4.53 -11.29
N LYS A 369 -36.98 -4.97 -11.98
CA LYS A 369 -36.86 -6.35 -12.51
C LYS A 369 -36.82 -7.41 -11.40
N ILE A 370 -36.18 -7.11 -10.28
CA ILE A 370 -36.10 -8.02 -9.12
C ILE A 370 -37.46 -8.15 -8.45
N ALA A 371 -38.17 -7.04 -8.25
CA ALA A 371 -39.53 -7.06 -7.70
C ALA A 371 -40.50 -7.92 -8.55
N ILE A 372 -40.24 -8.03 -9.85
CA ILE A 372 -41.01 -8.87 -10.77
C ILE A 372 -40.60 -10.36 -10.66
N ALA A 373 -39.31 -10.66 -10.44
CA ALA A 373 -38.79 -12.03 -10.36
C ALA A 373 -38.95 -12.70 -8.98
N ASP A 374 -39.08 -11.93 -7.90
CA ASP A 374 -39.14 -12.40 -6.50
C ASP A 374 -40.53 -12.93 -6.07
N ASN A 375 -41.44 -13.21 -7.01
CA ASN A 375 -42.71 -13.90 -6.72
C ASN A 375 -42.57 -15.42 -6.52
N THR A 376 -41.34 -15.96 -6.51
CA THR A 376 -41.08 -17.38 -6.24
C THR A 376 -39.83 -17.57 -5.38
N ASP A 377 -40.08 -18.05 -4.16
CA ASP A 377 -39.18 -18.63 -3.16
C ASP A 377 -38.11 -17.76 -2.48
N VAL A 378 -38.51 -17.20 -1.33
CA VAL A 378 -37.59 -16.67 -0.31
C VAL A 378 -37.51 -17.68 0.85
N GLN A 379 -36.43 -18.47 0.91
CA GLN A 379 -35.99 -19.06 2.18
C GLN A 379 -34.97 -18.15 2.85
N GLN A 380 -35.45 -17.40 3.85
CA GLN A 380 -34.62 -16.73 4.86
C GLN A 380 -34.30 -17.70 6.00
N GLY A 381 -33.03 -17.76 6.40
CA GLY A 381 -32.65 -18.34 7.70
C GLY A 381 -31.34 -19.10 7.70
N GLY A 382 -30.20 -18.39 7.69
CA GLY A 382 -28.90 -19.01 7.91
C GLY A 382 -27.76 -17.98 7.86
N PHE A 383 -26.73 -18.17 8.69
CA PHE A 383 -25.53 -17.31 8.74
C PHE A 383 -24.66 -17.44 7.47
N ASP A 384 -24.90 -18.49 6.67
CA ASP A 384 -24.27 -18.75 5.37
C ASP A 384 -25.22 -18.46 4.21
N VAL A 385 -25.49 -17.16 3.99
CA VAL A 385 -26.24 -16.72 2.81
C VAL A 385 -25.34 -16.82 1.56
N ALA A 386 -25.81 -17.53 0.54
CA ALA A 386 -25.20 -17.50 -0.78
C ALA A 386 -25.27 -16.07 -1.33
N GLY A 387 -24.13 -15.44 -1.62
CA GLY A 387 -24.09 -14.04 -2.06
C GLY A 387 -24.77 -13.80 -3.43
N PRO A 388 -24.94 -12.53 -3.83
CA PRO A 388 -25.57 -12.19 -5.11
C PRO A 388 -24.83 -12.83 -6.29
N ARG A 389 -25.58 -13.17 -7.34
CA ARG A 389 -25.05 -13.77 -8.59
C ARG A 389 -25.45 -12.92 -9.81
N GLY A 390 -24.74 -13.07 -10.91
CA GLY A 390 -25.06 -12.41 -12.18
C GLY A 390 -24.98 -10.89 -12.13
N ALA A 391 -25.96 -10.21 -12.72
CA ALA A 391 -25.98 -8.75 -12.89
C ALA A 391 -25.91 -7.98 -11.56
N GLN A 392 -26.57 -8.46 -10.51
CA GLN A 392 -26.53 -7.81 -9.19
C GLN A 392 -25.13 -7.82 -8.58
N LEU A 393 -24.40 -8.92 -8.72
CA LEU A 393 -23.01 -9.00 -8.22
C LEU A 393 -22.12 -7.99 -8.95
N GLN A 394 -22.33 -7.81 -10.26
CA GLN A 394 -21.60 -6.82 -11.05
C GLN A 394 -21.90 -5.38 -10.63
N ILE A 395 -23.16 -5.06 -10.31
CA ILE A 395 -23.53 -3.73 -9.77
C ILE A 395 -22.87 -3.50 -8.42
N VAL A 396 -22.90 -4.50 -7.53
CA VAL A 396 -22.25 -4.42 -6.22
C VAL A 396 -20.74 -4.22 -6.37
N TYR A 397 -20.08 -4.96 -7.26
CA TYR A 397 -18.66 -4.77 -7.56
C TYR A 397 -18.37 -3.42 -8.20
N GLY A 398 -19.25 -2.89 -9.06
CA GLY A 398 -19.15 -1.54 -9.59
C GLY A 398 -19.15 -0.48 -8.49
N VAL A 399 -20.13 -0.53 -7.57
CA VAL A 399 -20.21 0.40 -6.43
C VAL A 399 -19.00 0.27 -5.52
N PHE A 400 -18.64 -0.97 -5.13
CA PHE A 400 -17.49 -1.20 -4.28
C PHE A 400 -16.16 -0.91 -4.97
N GLY A 401 -16.08 -0.95 -6.29
CA GLY A 401 -14.93 -0.47 -7.05
C GLY A 401 -14.69 1.03 -6.82
N TYR A 402 -15.75 1.85 -6.89
CA TYR A 402 -15.65 3.28 -6.55
C TYR A 402 -15.32 3.49 -5.07
N MET A 403 -15.95 2.73 -4.15
CA MET A 403 -15.62 2.81 -2.73
C MET A 403 -14.18 2.39 -2.45
N GLN A 404 -13.65 1.42 -3.19
CA GLN A 404 -12.27 0.97 -3.06
C GLN A 404 -11.28 2.07 -3.45
N VAL A 405 -11.56 2.82 -4.53
CA VAL A 405 -10.75 4.01 -4.85
C VAL A 405 -10.73 5.00 -3.69
N LEU A 406 -11.88 5.21 -3.04
CA LEU A 406 -11.98 6.11 -1.88
C LEU A 406 -11.24 5.55 -0.65
N SER A 407 -11.26 4.24 -0.40
CA SER A 407 -10.49 3.63 0.69
C SER A 407 -8.99 3.63 0.42
N ALA A 408 -8.55 3.45 -0.83
CA ALA A 408 -7.16 3.60 -1.22
C ALA A 408 -6.68 5.05 -1.03
N CYS A 409 -7.54 6.03 -1.37
CA CYS A 409 -7.26 7.42 -1.06
C CYS A 409 -7.07 7.65 0.45
N PHE A 410 -7.98 7.10 1.26
CA PHE A 410 -7.89 7.19 2.72
C PHE A 410 -6.61 6.51 3.24
N MET A 411 -6.28 5.33 2.73
CA MET A 411 -5.07 4.60 3.11
C MET A 411 -3.81 5.37 2.73
N SER A 412 -3.70 5.92 1.52
CA SER A 412 -2.53 6.73 1.12
C SER A 412 -2.33 7.97 1.98
N PHE A 413 -3.43 8.62 2.38
CA PHE A 413 -3.34 9.76 3.31
C PHE A 413 -2.85 9.32 4.69
N ALA A 414 -3.43 8.25 5.25
CA ALA A 414 -3.04 7.73 6.56
C ALA A 414 -1.58 7.24 6.56
N HIS A 415 -1.19 6.55 5.48
CA HIS A 415 0.14 6.03 5.23
C HIS A 415 1.17 7.16 5.19
N GLY A 416 0.99 8.17 4.33
CA GLY A 416 1.93 9.29 4.22
C GLY A 416 2.16 10.00 5.56
N GLY A 417 1.11 10.16 6.36
CA GLY A 417 1.21 10.76 7.71
C GLY A 417 1.91 9.89 8.75
N ASN A 418 1.82 8.56 8.64
CA ASN A 418 2.55 7.64 9.52
C ASN A 418 4.02 7.52 9.11
N ASP A 419 4.27 7.23 7.84
CA ASP A 419 5.54 6.70 7.36
C ASP A 419 6.57 7.79 7.07
N VAL A 420 6.16 9.05 6.84
CA VAL A 420 7.10 10.18 6.73
C VAL A 420 7.99 10.30 7.97
N SER A 421 7.50 9.89 9.13
CA SER A 421 8.23 9.91 10.40
C SER A 421 9.47 9.00 10.40
N ASN A 422 9.45 7.91 9.62
CA ASN A 422 10.57 6.97 9.50
C ASN A 422 11.79 7.64 8.85
N ALA A 423 11.58 8.61 7.96
CA ALA A 423 12.65 9.41 7.36
C ALA A 423 12.93 10.68 8.15
N ILE A 424 11.88 11.42 8.52
CA ILE A 424 12.01 12.75 9.10
C ILE A 424 12.39 12.71 10.58
N GLY A 425 12.02 11.68 11.34
CA GLY A 425 12.38 11.57 12.76
C GLY A 425 13.89 11.58 12.99
N PRO A 426 14.65 10.62 12.40
CA PRO A 426 16.10 10.60 12.52
C PRO A 426 16.78 11.79 11.85
N LEU A 427 16.25 12.27 10.72
CA LEU A 427 16.75 13.47 10.04
C LEU A 427 16.61 14.73 10.93
N ALA A 428 15.46 14.91 11.57
CA ALA A 428 15.21 16.05 12.46
C ALA A 428 16.08 15.97 13.71
N ALA A 429 16.32 14.77 14.24
CA ALA A 429 17.28 14.55 15.31
C ALA A 429 18.70 14.97 14.88
N ALA A 430 19.16 14.54 13.70
CA ALA A 430 20.49 14.89 13.20
C ALA A 430 20.64 16.40 12.95
N LEU A 431 19.63 17.05 12.38
CA LEU A 431 19.63 18.51 12.18
C LEU A 431 19.65 19.29 13.51
N SER A 432 18.95 18.79 14.53
CA SER A 432 18.94 19.45 15.85
C SER A 432 20.30 19.42 16.55
N LEU A 433 21.09 18.37 16.33
CA LEU A 433 22.47 18.28 16.84
C LEU A 433 23.36 19.35 16.20
N LEU A 434 23.18 19.61 14.90
CA LEU A 434 23.96 20.65 14.19
C LEU A 434 23.63 22.06 14.67
N GLN A 435 22.39 22.31 15.10
CA GLN A 435 21.93 23.62 15.56
C GLN A 435 22.32 23.93 17.02
N GLY A 436 22.95 22.99 17.73
CA GLY A 436 23.34 23.17 19.13
C GLY A 436 22.15 23.33 20.09
N VAL A 437 20.95 22.91 19.65
CA VAL A 437 19.76 22.91 20.52
C VAL A 437 19.99 21.84 21.57
N ALA A 438 20.19 22.25 22.82
CA ALA A 438 20.37 21.34 23.95
C ALA A 438 19.23 20.30 23.96
N SER A 439 19.57 19.03 24.24
CA SER A 439 18.68 17.85 24.25
C SER A 439 17.38 17.99 25.08
N SER A 440 17.16 19.12 25.76
CA SER A 440 16.00 19.42 26.60
C SER A 440 14.99 20.42 26.00
N ALA A 441 15.28 21.09 24.88
CA ALA A 441 14.30 21.99 24.26
C ALA A 441 13.31 21.23 23.37
N GLU A 442 12.07 21.70 23.31
CA GLU A 442 11.05 21.15 22.41
C GLU A 442 11.41 21.50 20.97
N ILE A 443 12.16 20.63 20.30
CA ILE A 443 12.53 20.81 18.89
C ILE A 443 11.26 20.72 18.04
N VAL A 444 10.82 21.86 17.53
CA VAL A 444 9.73 21.95 16.56
C VAL A 444 10.27 21.53 15.19
N ILE A 445 9.69 20.49 14.59
CA ILE A 445 10.05 20.04 13.25
C ILE A 445 9.59 21.09 12.23
N PRO A 446 10.49 21.70 11.44
CA PRO A 446 10.07 22.68 10.44
C PRO A 446 9.18 22.04 9.38
N THR A 447 8.12 22.74 8.99
CA THR A 447 7.17 22.26 7.97
C THR A 447 7.84 22.00 6.62
N GLU A 448 8.89 22.76 6.29
CA GLU A 448 9.73 22.54 5.10
C GLU A 448 10.34 21.13 5.08
N VAL A 449 10.74 20.61 6.25
CA VAL A 449 11.35 19.28 6.38
C VAL A 449 10.31 18.17 6.20
N LEU A 450 9.08 18.37 6.69
CA LEU A 450 7.98 17.44 6.44
C LEU A 450 7.56 17.43 4.97
N ALA A 451 7.48 18.62 4.34
CA ALA A 451 7.24 18.74 2.91
C ALA A 451 8.35 18.05 2.10
N TRP A 452 9.60 18.14 2.56
CA TRP A 452 10.74 17.44 1.96
C TRP A 452 10.60 15.92 2.04
N GLY A 453 10.19 15.39 3.20
CA GLY A 453 9.90 13.97 3.37
C GLY A 453 8.74 13.50 2.48
N GLY A 454 7.64 14.27 2.43
CA GLY A 454 6.52 14.00 1.54
C GLY A 454 6.94 13.99 0.06
N PHE A 455 7.76 14.96 -0.36
CA PHE A 455 8.31 15.00 -1.72
C PHE A 455 9.17 13.75 -2.02
N GLY A 456 10.00 13.32 -1.06
CA GLY A 456 10.77 12.08 -1.16
C GLY A 456 9.88 10.86 -1.40
N ILE A 457 8.82 10.68 -0.59
CA ILE A 457 7.84 9.59 -0.76
C ILE A 457 7.24 9.62 -2.17
N VAL A 458 6.78 10.79 -2.64
CA VAL A 458 6.20 10.93 -3.98
C VAL A 458 7.20 10.63 -5.09
N ALA A 459 8.45 11.07 -4.94
CA ALA A 459 9.52 10.79 -5.89
C ALA A 459 9.83 9.28 -5.97
N GLY A 460 9.84 8.60 -4.83
CA GLY A 460 10.02 7.15 -4.69
C GLY A 460 8.98 6.35 -5.44
N LEU A 461 7.73 6.64 -5.07
CA LEU A 461 6.51 6.17 -5.71
C LEU A 461 6.58 6.30 -7.23
N ALA A 462 6.88 7.50 -7.74
CA ALA A 462 6.79 7.80 -9.16
C ALA A 462 7.88 7.08 -9.96
N MET A 463 9.07 6.87 -9.38
CA MET A 463 10.18 6.25 -10.07
C MET A 463 10.18 4.72 -9.96
N TRP A 464 9.92 4.15 -8.78
CA TRP A 464 10.12 2.72 -8.50
C TRP A 464 8.91 1.98 -7.90
N GLY A 465 7.87 2.70 -7.47
CA GLY A 465 6.69 2.09 -6.81
C GLY A 465 5.96 1.03 -7.64
N TYR A 466 6.09 1.07 -8.98
CA TYR A 466 5.44 0.10 -9.87
C TYR A 466 5.88 -1.35 -9.65
N ARG A 467 7.12 -1.59 -9.22
CA ARG A 467 7.68 -2.94 -9.02
C ARG A 467 6.96 -3.68 -7.89
N VAL A 468 6.77 -3.00 -6.76
CA VAL A 468 6.15 -3.60 -5.57
C VAL A 468 4.63 -3.67 -5.73
N ILE A 469 3.99 -2.64 -6.30
CA ILE A 469 2.54 -2.64 -6.59
C ILE A 469 2.15 -3.85 -7.44
N ALA A 470 2.92 -4.13 -8.50
CA ALA A 470 2.65 -5.27 -9.39
C ALA A 470 2.74 -6.63 -8.68
N THR A 471 3.51 -6.72 -7.58
CA THR A 471 3.76 -7.96 -6.84
C THR A 471 2.71 -8.22 -5.75
N ILE A 472 2.29 -7.19 -4.99
CA ILE A 472 1.28 -7.33 -3.92
C ILE A 472 -0.10 -7.66 -4.49
N GLY A 473 -0.51 -7.00 -5.57
CA GLY A 473 -1.86 -7.12 -6.13
C GLY A 473 -2.24 -8.54 -6.58
N LYS A 474 -1.25 -9.40 -6.85
CA LYS A 474 -1.44 -10.78 -7.35
C LYS A 474 -1.18 -11.88 -6.31
N LYS A 475 -0.43 -11.61 -5.24
CA LYS A 475 0.16 -12.66 -4.38
C LYS A 475 -0.51 -12.92 -3.04
N ILE A 476 -1.42 -12.07 -2.54
CA ILE A 476 -1.96 -12.25 -1.18
C ILE A 476 -3.28 -13.03 -1.18
N THR A 477 -4.34 -12.51 -1.78
CA THR A 477 -5.64 -13.22 -1.93
C THR A 477 -6.33 -12.80 -3.24
N GLU A 478 -7.30 -13.58 -3.74
CA GLU A 478 -8.22 -13.11 -4.78
C GLU A 478 -9.05 -11.92 -4.25
N LEU A 479 -8.60 -10.72 -4.59
CA LEU A 479 -9.18 -9.47 -4.11
C LEU A 479 -10.35 -9.06 -5.01
N THR A 480 -11.57 -9.33 -4.56
CA THR A 480 -12.76 -8.68 -5.14
C THR A 480 -12.89 -7.26 -4.58
N PRO A 481 -13.55 -6.32 -5.27
CA PRO A 481 -13.64 -4.93 -4.82
C PRO A 481 -14.20 -4.76 -3.39
N THR A 482 -15.18 -5.57 -3.01
CA THR A 482 -15.73 -5.59 -1.64
C THR A 482 -14.72 -6.02 -0.57
N ARG A 483 -13.82 -6.94 -0.90
CA ARG A 483 -12.76 -7.43 -0.01
C ARG A 483 -11.64 -6.41 0.09
N GLY A 484 -11.23 -5.85 -1.05
CA GLY A 484 -10.23 -4.79 -1.14
C GLY A 484 -10.64 -3.57 -0.32
N PHE A 485 -11.87 -3.07 -0.51
CA PHE A 485 -12.44 -1.98 0.28
C PHE A 485 -12.41 -2.29 1.79
N ALA A 486 -12.88 -3.46 2.22
CA ALA A 486 -12.95 -3.81 3.64
C ALA A 486 -11.56 -3.85 4.30
N ALA A 487 -10.55 -4.40 3.59
CA ALA A 487 -9.18 -4.48 4.10
C ALA A 487 -8.52 -3.09 4.14
N GLU A 488 -8.58 -2.32 3.05
CA GLU A 488 -7.99 -0.97 2.96
C GLU A 488 -8.64 -0.02 3.95
N PHE A 489 -9.97 0.02 4.03
CA PHE A 489 -10.70 0.92 4.93
C PHE A 489 -10.37 0.63 6.41
N ALA A 490 -10.28 -0.65 6.78
CA ALA A 490 -9.87 -1.05 8.11
C ALA A 490 -8.42 -0.69 8.42
N ALA A 491 -7.49 -0.98 7.49
CA ALA A 491 -6.09 -0.66 7.65
C ALA A 491 -5.87 0.86 7.78
N ALA A 492 -6.49 1.65 6.90
CA ALA A 492 -6.44 3.11 6.92
C ALA A 492 -6.95 3.68 8.25
N SER A 493 -8.05 3.13 8.77
CA SER A 493 -8.61 3.55 10.06
C SER A 493 -7.64 3.30 11.22
N VAL A 494 -7.01 2.12 11.26
CA VAL A 494 -6.04 1.77 12.31
C VAL A 494 -4.77 2.61 12.20
N VAL A 495 -4.24 2.79 10.97
CA VAL A 495 -3.05 3.62 10.72
C VAL A 495 -3.31 5.08 11.10
N LEU A 496 -4.41 5.67 10.64
CA LEU A 496 -4.74 7.06 10.95
C LEU A 496 -4.88 7.28 12.47
N PHE A 497 -5.57 6.36 13.16
CA PHE A 497 -5.75 6.46 14.60
C PHE A 497 -4.42 6.35 15.35
N ALA A 498 -3.56 5.40 14.98
CA ALA A 498 -2.23 5.26 15.57
C ALA A 498 -1.36 6.49 15.31
N SER A 499 -1.39 7.04 14.09
CA SER A 499 -0.68 8.27 13.74
C SER A 499 -1.13 9.46 14.59
N LYS A 500 -2.43 9.59 14.84
CA LYS A 500 -2.98 10.65 15.70
C LYS A 500 -2.50 10.53 17.15
N LEU A 501 -2.30 9.30 17.62
CA LEU A 501 -1.71 9.02 18.94
C LEU A 501 -0.17 9.15 18.96
N GLY A 502 0.45 9.47 17.83
CA GLY A 502 1.91 9.55 17.71
C GLY A 502 2.61 8.20 17.85
N LEU A 503 1.89 7.09 17.62
CA LEU A 503 2.43 5.74 17.71
C LEU A 503 2.96 5.32 16.33
N PRO A 504 4.28 5.13 16.15
CA PRO A 504 4.81 4.61 14.90
C PRO A 504 4.41 3.13 14.78
N ILE A 505 3.65 2.82 13.74
CA ILE A 505 3.23 1.46 13.42
C ILE A 505 3.68 1.08 12.02
N SER A 506 3.65 -0.21 11.67
CA SER A 506 3.85 -0.62 10.29
C SER A 506 2.52 -0.68 9.54
N ALA A 507 2.38 0.16 8.51
CA ALA A 507 1.24 0.10 7.62
C ALA A 507 1.16 -1.24 6.85
N THR A 508 2.31 -1.78 6.40
CA THR A 508 2.43 -3.12 5.79
C THR A 508 1.79 -4.20 6.67
N HIS A 509 2.13 -4.25 7.96
CA HIS A 509 1.60 -5.26 8.89
C HIS A 509 0.10 -5.09 9.08
N THR A 510 -0.33 -3.84 9.27
CA THR A 510 -1.73 -3.51 9.51
C THR A 510 -2.61 -3.93 8.32
N LEU A 511 -2.14 -3.70 7.09
CA LEU A 511 -2.83 -4.14 5.88
C LEU A 511 -2.82 -5.67 5.74
N VAL A 512 -1.68 -6.34 5.94
CA VAL A 512 -1.61 -7.80 5.90
C VAL A 512 -2.57 -8.42 6.92
N GLY A 513 -2.61 -7.87 8.13
CA GLY A 513 -3.60 -8.17 9.16
C GLY A 513 -5.03 -8.00 8.65
N ALA A 514 -5.33 -6.85 8.05
CA ALA A 514 -6.64 -6.58 7.49
C ALA A 514 -7.05 -7.55 6.37
N VAL A 515 -6.13 -7.91 5.47
CA VAL A 515 -6.40 -8.91 4.43
C VAL A 515 -6.66 -10.29 5.04
N MET A 516 -5.90 -10.68 6.08
CA MET A 516 -6.16 -11.92 6.83
C MET A 516 -7.53 -11.91 7.50
N GLY A 517 -7.94 -10.78 8.10
CA GLY A 517 -9.26 -10.62 8.72
C GLY A 517 -10.42 -10.84 7.74
N VAL A 518 -10.32 -10.28 6.54
CA VAL A 518 -11.28 -10.56 5.44
C VAL A 518 -11.26 -12.04 5.04
N GLY A 519 -10.07 -12.67 5.00
CA GLY A 519 -9.92 -14.10 4.75
C GLY A 519 -10.63 -14.96 5.79
N PHE A 520 -10.41 -14.70 7.09
CA PHE A 520 -11.04 -15.43 8.19
C PHE A 520 -12.55 -15.26 8.23
N ALA A 521 -13.07 -14.10 7.84
CA ALA A 521 -14.51 -13.88 7.72
C ALA A 521 -15.20 -14.79 6.67
N ARG A 522 -14.42 -15.44 5.80
CA ARG A 522 -14.89 -16.42 4.79
C ARG A 522 -14.61 -17.88 5.16
N GLY A 523 -13.95 -18.13 6.29
CA GLY A 523 -13.52 -19.45 6.72
C GLY A 523 -12.00 -19.62 6.75
N LEU A 524 -11.51 -20.40 7.73
CA LEU A 524 -10.08 -20.52 8.07
C LEU A 524 -9.22 -21.09 6.93
N ASN A 525 -9.77 -21.94 6.06
CA ASN A 525 -9.05 -22.61 4.98
C ASN A 525 -8.74 -21.72 3.76
N ARG A 526 -9.13 -20.44 3.77
CA ARG A 526 -8.99 -19.52 2.62
C ARG A 526 -7.77 -18.61 2.69
N VAL A 527 -7.03 -18.60 3.80
CA VAL A 527 -5.78 -17.85 3.96
C VAL A 527 -4.60 -18.78 3.66
N ARG A 528 -3.73 -18.39 2.72
CA ARG A 528 -2.51 -19.16 2.40
C ARG A 528 -1.48 -18.99 3.50
N ALA A 529 -1.38 -19.98 4.39
CA ALA A 529 -0.44 -19.96 5.52
C ALA A 529 1.02 -19.79 5.09
N GLU A 530 1.39 -20.32 3.92
CA GLU A 530 2.72 -20.16 3.34
C GLU A 530 3.05 -18.69 3.06
N THR A 531 2.17 -17.96 2.37
CA THR A 531 2.35 -16.53 2.09
C THR A 531 2.43 -15.71 3.37
N VAL A 532 1.60 -16.02 4.39
CA VAL A 532 1.68 -15.35 5.69
C VAL A 532 3.02 -15.61 6.36
N ARG A 533 3.51 -16.85 6.33
CA ARG A 533 4.82 -17.22 6.88
C ARG A 533 5.95 -16.46 6.19
N GLU A 534 5.96 -16.39 4.86
CA GLU A 534 6.99 -15.67 4.10
C GLU A 534 7.05 -14.18 4.48
N ILE A 535 5.88 -13.56 4.63
CA ILE A 535 5.77 -12.17 5.05
C ILE A 535 6.29 -11.98 6.49
N VAL A 536 5.90 -12.85 7.43
CA VAL A 536 6.39 -12.75 8.82
C VAL A 536 7.90 -12.96 8.89
N VAL A 537 8.45 -13.88 8.09
CA VAL A 537 9.91 -14.09 8.02
C VAL A 537 10.61 -12.84 7.48
N SER A 538 10.08 -12.18 6.45
CA SER A 538 10.69 -10.96 5.92
C SER A 538 10.72 -9.83 6.96
N TRP A 539 9.70 -9.74 7.82
CA TRP A 539 9.66 -8.77 8.92
C TRP A 539 10.74 -9.01 9.96
N VAL A 540 10.90 -10.28 10.38
CA VAL A 540 11.92 -10.68 11.37
C VAL A 540 13.33 -10.44 10.83
N VAL A 541 13.57 -10.71 9.54
CA VAL A 541 14.88 -10.50 8.89
C VAL A 541 15.20 -9.01 8.70
N THR A 542 14.20 -8.17 8.50
CA THR A 542 14.39 -6.74 8.22
C THR A 542 15.07 -5.98 9.37
N ILE A 543 14.76 -6.31 10.62
CA ILE A 543 15.34 -5.66 11.81
C ILE A 543 16.86 -5.89 11.91
N PRO A 544 17.39 -7.14 11.95
CA PRO A 544 18.82 -7.39 12.09
C PRO A 544 19.62 -6.91 10.88
N VAL A 545 19.04 -6.96 9.67
CA VAL A 545 19.73 -6.43 8.48
C VAL A 545 19.90 -4.91 8.58
N GLY A 546 18.85 -4.18 8.97
CA GLY A 546 18.94 -2.74 9.22
C GLY A 546 19.96 -2.39 10.31
N ALA A 547 19.94 -3.13 11.43
CA ALA A 547 20.89 -2.99 12.53
C ALA A 547 22.34 -3.18 12.08
N LEU A 548 22.63 -4.27 11.36
CA LEU A 548 23.97 -4.60 10.88
C LEU A 548 24.50 -3.55 9.90
N LEU A 549 23.68 -3.17 8.91
CA LEU A 549 24.05 -2.15 7.93
C LEU A 549 24.33 -0.80 8.60
N SER A 550 23.52 -0.41 9.59
CA SER A 550 23.71 0.85 10.35
C SER A 550 25.05 0.88 11.08
N VAL A 551 25.44 -0.23 11.71
CA VAL A 551 26.75 -0.36 12.37
C VAL A 551 27.89 -0.23 11.37
N VAL A 552 27.82 -0.94 10.24
CA VAL A 552 28.85 -0.88 9.18
C VAL A 552 28.96 0.54 8.62
N TYR A 553 27.83 1.20 8.32
CA TYR A 553 27.82 2.55 7.80
C TYR A 553 28.34 3.56 8.82
N THR A 554 28.07 3.36 10.11
CA THR A 554 28.62 4.22 11.17
C THR A 554 30.14 4.08 11.24
N LEU A 555 30.69 2.88 11.13
CA LEU A 555 32.15 2.66 11.07
C LEU A 555 32.80 3.43 9.91
N ILE A 556 32.15 3.43 8.74
CA ILE A 556 32.65 4.13 7.54
C ILE A 556 32.52 5.64 7.72
N LEU A 557 31.34 6.12 8.10
CA LEU A 557 31.02 7.53 8.18
C LEU A 557 31.81 8.24 9.27
N THR A 558 32.05 7.60 10.42
CA THR A 558 32.92 8.16 11.47
C THR A 558 34.36 8.32 11.02
N LYS A 559 34.90 7.40 10.20
CA LYS A 559 36.23 7.57 9.59
C LYS A 559 36.26 8.75 8.62
N ILE A 560 35.22 8.91 7.79
CA ILE A 560 35.13 10.02 6.84
C ILE A 560 35.01 11.36 7.59
N LEU A 561 34.10 11.46 8.57
CA LEU A 561 33.83 12.68 9.31
C LEU A 561 35.04 13.19 10.08
N LYS A 562 35.95 12.32 10.54
CA LYS A 562 37.22 12.72 11.16
C LYS A 562 38.13 13.56 10.26
N TYR A 563 37.97 13.49 8.93
CA TYR A 563 38.72 14.33 8.00
C TYR A 563 38.04 15.68 7.73
N PHE A 564 36.76 15.81 8.07
CA PHE A 564 35.95 17.01 7.81
C PHE A 564 35.68 17.86 9.07
N MET A 565 35.51 17.21 10.22
CA MET A 565 35.38 17.85 11.54
C MET A 565 36.76 18.07 12.11
#